data_AF-A0A1V6B4M2-F1
#
_entry.id   AF-A0A1V6B4M2-F1
#
_cell.length_a   1.000
_cell.length_b   1.000
_cell.length_c   1.000
_cell.angle_alpha   90.00
_cell.angle_beta   90.00
_cell.angle_gamma   90.00
#
_symmetry.space_group_name_H-M   'P 1'
#
loop_
_entity.id
_entity.type
_entity.pdbx_description
1 polymer ?
#
loop_
_entity_poly.entity_id
_entity_poly.type
_entity_poly.pdbx_seq_one_letter_code
_entity_poly.pdbx_strand_id
1 'polypeptide(L)'
;MKNTLTTFLLLLFTAALFSQEVLIIKEQEFIDSETGTSQGVNIPRSTKTFFQFLNNSVTAVNSFGYLLQAGDENPASSNNNLDGEIITGNRFVWNGTDETSMTHALFTGYNLDVIIKYNYLLNTPNGIQRKSNGMADYNGVIAYNILKNPKLGIAVKGISGIKIYNNTFYSDKTSGQTWRGLIDIYTNTDNGLSAPSKGTRVYNNIFYTRNRVFNINIHDEECLEGFECDYNVYWCEAGDPLFQVDGKTKTFAMWQAMGYDLHSVVINPGFHDLISFVPETRLDYGLDLGETFNEGLAVDAVWNRSAPKTALQNGVWQVGARVYSASDEEEEEEWPANKTIVFPNPVIDMFYILLTDPDRQYAIAKIYDSLGRFVFSQAVYNGLNPVELPAHMVSGLYTITLEAAGLERYLKKIIILN
;
A
#
# COMPACT_ATOMS: atom_id res chain seq x y z
N MET A 1 37.35 -15.99 -42.53
CA MET A 1 37.75 -14.69 -41.93
C MET A 1 36.56 -13.82 -41.54
N LYS A 2 35.59 -13.55 -42.45
CA LYS A 2 34.39 -12.76 -42.11
C LYS A 2 33.61 -13.32 -40.92
N ASN A 3 33.31 -14.62 -40.93
CA ASN A 3 32.54 -15.26 -39.84
C ASN A 3 33.32 -15.30 -38.52
N THR A 4 34.65 -15.41 -38.57
CA THR A 4 35.51 -15.46 -37.37
C THR A 4 35.55 -14.11 -36.66
N LEU A 5 35.58 -12.99 -37.41
CA LEU A 5 35.54 -11.64 -36.86
C LEU A 5 34.16 -11.31 -36.26
N THR A 6 33.08 -11.78 -36.88
CA THR A 6 31.71 -11.62 -36.37
C THR A 6 31.49 -12.39 -35.07
N THR A 7 31.98 -13.63 -34.96
CA THR A 7 31.94 -14.40 -33.71
C THR A 7 32.77 -13.75 -32.60
N PHE A 8 33.95 -13.20 -32.94
CA PHE A 8 34.78 -12.48 -31.97
C PHE A 8 34.13 -11.18 -31.49
N LEU A 9 33.47 -10.42 -32.38
CA LEU A 9 32.69 -9.24 -32.00
C LEU A 9 31.49 -9.60 -31.12
N LEU A 10 30.73 -10.65 -31.47
CA LEU A 10 29.59 -11.11 -30.66
C LEU A 10 30.01 -11.56 -29.26
N LEU A 11 31.14 -12.28 -29.13
CA LEU A 11 31.69 -12.70 -27.84
C LEU A 11 32.23 -11.52 -27.00
N LEU A 12 32.82 -10.50 -27.65
CA LEU A 12 33.24 -9.25 -27.00
C LEU A 12 32.04 -8.41 -26.52
N PHE A 13 30.92 -8.39 -27.26
CA PHE A 13 29.70 -7.70 -26.87
C PHE A 13 28.91 -8.43 -25.77
N THR A 14 28.94 -9.76 -25.72
CA THR A 14 28.32 -10.51 -24.61
C THR A 14 29.11 -10.44 -23.31
N ALA A 15 30.44 -10.25 -23.38
CA ALA A 15 31.30 -10.15 -22.20
C ALA A 15 31.21 -8.78 -21.48
N ALA A 16 30.61 -7.77 -22.13
CA ALA A 16 30.40 -6.42 -21.58
C ALA A 16 28.95 -6.15 -21.12
N LEU A 17 28.10 -7.18 -21.07
CA LEU A 17 26.84 -7.11 -20.35
C LEU A 17 27.17 -7.35 -18.87
N PHE A 18 27.48 -6.27 -18.14
CA PHE A 18 27.46 -6.34 -16.69
C PHE A 18 26.04 -6.76 -16.29
N SER A 19 25.92 -7.99 -15.76
CA SER A 19 24.68 -8.46 -15.16
C SER A 19 24.26 -7.42 -14.11
N GLN A 20 23.02 -6.94 -14.18
CA GLN A 20 22.43 -6.24 -13.05
C GLN A 20 22.48 -7.19 -11.85
N GLU A 21 23.01 -6.72 -10.72
CA GLU A 21 22.97 -7.50 -9.49
C GLU A 21 21.54 -7.53 -8.96
N VAL A 22 21.17 -8.63 -8.29
CA VAL A 22 19.86 -8.72 -7.61
C VAL A 22 20.15 -8.86 -6.12
N LEU A 23 19.68 -7.90 -5.34
CA LEU A 23 19.81 -7.91 -3.88
C LEU A 23 18.43 -7.82 -3.25
N ILE A 24 18.01 -8.89 -2.59
CA ILE A 24 16.74 -8.95 -1.86
C ILE A 24 17.05 -9.19 -0.39
N ILE A 25 16.77 -8.21 0.46
CA ILE A 25 16.88 -8.31 1.91
C ILE A 25 15.47 -8.35 2.47
N LYS A 26 15.08 -9.47 3.07
CA LYS A 26 13.73 -9.63 3.60
C LYS A 26 13.63 -10.37 4.90
N GLU A 27 12.59 -10.03 5.67
CA GLU A 27 12.19 -10.74 6.89
C GLU A 27 13.30 -10.77 7.97
N GLN A 28 14.23 -9.81 7.93
CA GLN A 28 15.35 -9.68 8.87
C GLN A 28 15.04 -8.72 10.01
N GLU A 29 15.88 -8.77 11.03
CA GLU A 29 15.93 -7.79 12.11
C GLU A 29 17.31 -7.16 12.20
N PHE A 30 17.33 -5.84 12.26
CA PHE A 30 18.52 -5.02 12.40
C PHE A 30 18.38 -4.17 13.66
N ILE A 31 19.34 -4.28 14.55
CA ILE A 31 19.41 -3.49 15.79
C ILE A 31 20.74 -2.77 15.80
N ASP A 32 20.67 -1.44 15.76
CA ASP A 32 21.82 -0.57 15.83
C ASP A 32 21.83 0.20 17.15
N SER A 33 22.78 -0.13 18.02
CA SER A 33 22.93 0.49 19.33
C SER A 33 23.92 1.65 19.33
N GLU A 34 24.49 2.04 18.18
CA GLU A 34 25.40 3.17 18.07
C GLU A 34 24.64 4.49 18.31
N THR A 35 25.06 5.28 19.29
CA THR A 35 24.37 6.52 19.67
C THR A 35 24.82 7.74 18.89
N GLY A 36 26.04 7.70 18.32
CA GLY A 36 26.61 8.81 17.55
C GLY A 36 26.17 8.79 16.09
N THR A 37 27.16 8.79 15.20
CA THR A 37 26.94 8.65 13.75
C THR A 37 26.95 7.19 13.37
N SER A 38 25.89 6.72 12.71
CA SER A 38 25.83 5.38 12.13
C SER A 38 25.39 5.40 10.68
N GLN A 39 25.90 4.47 9.88
CA GLN A 39 25.40 4.24 8.52
C GLN A 39 24.19 3.29 8.49
N GLY A 40 23.82 2.71 9.63
CA GLY A 40 22.73 1.75 9.75
C GLY A 40 22.89 0.57 8.79
N VAL A 41 21.78 0.13 8.20
CA VAL A 41 21.78 -0.80 7.07
C VAL A 41 22.21 -0.03 5.82
N ASN A 42 23.47 -0.16 5.42
CA ASN A 42 24.01 0.50 4.23
C ASN A 42 24.02 -0.44 3.03
N ILE A 43 23.27 -0.06 1.99
CA ILE A 43 23.10 -0.85 0.78
C ILE A 43 24.28 -0.62 -0.18
N PRO A 44 24.92 -1.69 -0.69
CA PRO A 44 25.94 -1.57 -1.74
C PRO A 44 25.37 -0.93 -3.00
N ARG A 45 26.14 0.00 -3.57
CA ARG A 45 25.75 0.84 -4.73
C ARG A 45 26.87 1.03 -5.74
N SER A 46 27.94 0.24 -5.65
CA SER A 46 29.09 0.30 -6.58
C SER A 46 28.75 -0.21 -7.98
N THR A 47 27.69 -1.01 -8.10
CA THR A 47 27.21 -1.64 -9.34
C THR A 47 25.69 -1.48 -9.41
N LYS A 48 25.14 -1.49 -10.64
CA LYS A 48 23.69 -1.44 -10.86
C LYS A 48 23.04 -2.67 -10.23
N THR A 49 22.08 -2.43 -9.34
CA THR A 49 21.44 -3.47 -8.54
C THR A 49 19.93 -3.28 -8.56
N PHE A 50 19.20 -4.34 -8.89
CA PHE A 50 17.78 -4.44 -8.60
C PHE A 50 17.62 -4.77 -7.12
N PHE A 51 17.25 -3.76 -6.33
CA PHE A 51 17.23 -3.86 -4.88
C PHE A 51 15.80 -3.93 -4.32
N GLN A 52 15.60 -4.85 -3.37
CA GLN A 52 14.35 -4.98 -2.61
C GLN A 52 14.64 -5.11 -1.11
N PHE A 53 14.01 -4.26 -0.31
CA PHE A 53 14.02 -4.31 1.16
C PHE A 53 12.60 -4.58 1.66
N LEU A 54 12.31 -5.83 2.02
CA LEU A 54 10.94 -6.31 2.22
C LEU A 54 10.73 -6.83 3.65
N ASN A 55 9.72 -6.31 4.35
CA ASN A 55 9.23 -6.93 5.58
C ASN A 55 10.30 -7.06 6.68
N ASN A 56 11.23 -6.11 6.78
CA ASN A 56 12.28 -6.12 7.81
C ASN A 56 11.86 -5.28 9.03
N SER A 57 12.52 -5.52 10.16
CA SER A 57 12.49 -4.66 11.34
C SER A 57 13.85 -3.98 11.51
N VAL A 58 13.87 -2.65 11.61
CA VAL A 58 15.09 -1.87 11.83
C VAL A 58 14.88 -0.99 13.06
N THR A 59 15.71 -1.16 14.07
CA THR A 59 15.69 -0.33 15.29
C THR A 59 17.06 0.32 15.47
N ALA A 60 17.09 1.63 15.71
CA ALA A 60 18.34 2.35 15.96
C ALA A 60 18.20 3.43 17.04
N VAL A 61 19.34 3.89 17.57
CA VAL A 61 19.42 4.96 18.59
C VAL A 61 20.33 6.12 18.20
N ASN A 62 20.93 6.06 17.00
CA ASN A 62 21.92 7.02 16.52
C ASN A 62 21.37 8.44 16.43
N SER A 63 22.18 9.44 16.78
CA SER A 63 21.82 10.85 16.68
C SER A 63 22.05 11.41 15.27
N PHE A 64 22.92 10.78 14.48
CA PHE A 64 23.19 11.17 13.09
C PHE A 64 23.36 9.97 12.15
N GLY A 65 23.14 10.18 10.85
CA GLY A 65 23.27 9.16 9.80
C GLY A 65 21.94 8.47 9.48
N TYR A 66 21.92 7.14 9.41
CA TYR A 66 20.79 6.39 8.82
C TYR A 66 20.34 5.19 9.64
N LEU A 67 19.06 4.81 9.55
CA LEU A 67 18.61 3.44 9.85
C LEU A 67 18.77 2.57 8.60
N LEU A 68 18.27 3.05 7.45
CA LEU A 68 18.51 2.46 6.13
C LEU A 68 19.08 3.53 5.20
N GLN A 69 20.29 3.28 4.72
CA GLN A 69 20.93 4.06 3.68
C GLN A 69 20.86 3.30 2.36
N ALA A 70 19.90 3.65 1.52
CA ALA A 70 19.70 3.06 0.20
C ALA A 70 19.84 4.12 -0.92
N GLY A 71 20.57 5.21 -0.68
CA GLY A 71 20.96 6.17 -1.72
C GLY A 71 22.29 6.87 -1.42
N ASP A 72 22.75 7.70 -2.35
CA ASP A 72 23.93 8.54 -2.16
C ASP A 72 23.55 9.89 -1.52
N GLU A 73 24.43 10.47 -0.70
CA GLU A 73 24.22 11.83 -0.19
C GLU A 73 24.53 12.92 -1.21
N ASN A 74 25.43 12.64 -2.15
CA ASN A 74 26.01 13.64 -3.03
C ASN A 74 26.10 13.09 -4.46
N PRO A 75 26.34 13.97 -5.45
CA PRO A 75 26.63 13.53 -6.80
C PRO A 75 27.83 12.56 -6.81
N ALA A 76 27.63 11.36 -7.32
CA ALA A 76 28.62 10.29 -7.34
C ALA A 76 28.45 9.39 -8.56
N SER A 77 29.49 8.64 -8.92
CA SER A 77 29.41 7.64 -10.01
C SER A 77 28.47 6.47 -9.70
N SER A 78 28.06 6.33 -8.44
CA SER A 78 27.08 5.34 -7.96
C SER A 78 25.64 5.81 -8.02
N ASN A 79 25.38 7.09 -8.35
CA ASN A 79 24.02 7.57 -8.51
C ASN A 79 23.30 6.73 -9.57
N ASN A 80 21.98 6.56 -9.41
CA ASN A 80 21.13 5.72 -10.26
C ASN A 80 21.42 4.21 -10.25
N ASN A 81 22.39 3.73 -9.46
CA ASN A 81 22.66 2.29 -9.41
C ASN A 81 21.57 1.49 -8.68
N LEU A 82 20.69 2.15 -7.93
CA LEU A 82 19.53 1.54 -7.26
C LEU A 82 18.19 2.10 -7.80
N ASP A 83 18.17 2.61 -9.03
CA ASP A 83 16.92 3.04 -9.68
C ASP A 83 15.88 1.91 -9.66
N GLY A 84 14.63 2.25 -9.31
CA GLY A 84 13.54 1.29 -9.21
C GLY A 84 13.56 0.43 -7.93
N GLU A 85 14.36 0.78 -6.92
CA GLU A 85 14.39 0.03 -5.66
C GLU A 85 13.02 -0.01 -4.96
N ILE A 86 12.72 -1.16 -4.34
CA ILE A 86 11.44 -1.42 -3.66
C ILE A 86 11.68 -1.56 -2.17
N ILE A 87 11.10 -0.67 -1.36
CA ILE A 87 11.18 -0.70 0.09
C ILE A 87 9.76 -0.83 0.63
N THR A 88 9.34 -2.05 0.97
CA THR A 88 7.96 -2.34 1.35
C THR A 88 7.77 -3.18 2.61
N GLY A 89 6.71 -2.91 3.36
CA GLY A 89 6.32 -3.73 4.51
C GLY A 89 7.25 -3.67 5.71
N ASN A 90 8.19 -2.72 5.76
CA ASN A 90 9.21 -2.66 6.82
C ASN A 90 8.73 -1.85 8.03
N ARG A 91 9.32 -2.15 9.19
CA ARG A 91 9.13 -1.39 10.42
C ARG A 91 10.44 -0.72 10.84
N PHE A 92 10.45 0.61 10.87
CA PHE A 92 11.56 1.42 11.33
C PHE A 92 11.23 2.04 12.68
N VAL A 93 12.10 1.86 13.67
CA VAL A 93 11.95 2.46 14.99
C VAL A 93 13.21 3.20 15.37
N TRP A 94 13.06 4.47 15.72
CA TRP A 94 14.12 5.21 16.36
C TRP A 94 13.84 5.33 17.87
N ASN A 95 14.75 4.78 18.66
CA ASN A 95 14.71 4.77 20.13
C ASN A 95 15.76 5.69 20.75
N GLY A 96 16.38 6.56 19.95
CA GLY A 96 17.34 7.52 20.46
C GLY A 96 16.68 8.57 21.37
N THR A 97 17.50 9.23 22.17
CA THR A 97 17.04 10.24 23.14
C THR A 97 17.49 11.65 22.77
N ASP A 98 18.29 11.81 21.73
CA ASP A 98 18.79 13.11 21.29
C ASP A 98 17.70 13.91 20.55
N GLU A 99 17.16 14.92 21.23
CA GLU A 99 16.15 15.84 20.70
C GLU A 99 16.65 16.69 19.52
N THR A 100 17.96 16.74 19.28
CA THR A 100 18.57 17.43 18.13
C THR A 100 18.94 16.48 16.99
N SER A 101 18.72 15.17 17.17
CA SER A 101 19.05 14.15 16.16
C SER A 101 18.49 14.51 14.79
N MET A 102 19.31 14.25 13.77
CA MET A 102 19.00 14.40 12.34
C MET A 102 19.03 13.05 11.61
N THR A 103 18.99 11.93 12.32
CA THR A 103 19.03 10.59 11.73
C THR A 103 17.87 10.38 10.75
N HIS A 104 18.20 9.84 9.58
CA HIS A 104 17.26 9.48 8.53
C HIS A 104 16.82 8.03 8.69
N ALA A 105 15.52 7.76 8.81
CA ALA A 105 15.04 6.39 8.92
C ALA A 105 15.15 5.65 7.58
N LEU A 106 14.77 6.30 6.50
CA LEU A 106 14.83 5.76 5.16
C LEU A 106 15.39 6.84 4.23
N PHE A 107 16.62 6.62 3.77
CA PHE A 107 17.30 7.54 2.85
C PHE A 107 17.52 6.90 1.49
N THR A 108 16.97 7.52 0.45
CA THR A 108 17.10 7.07 -0.95
C THR A 108 17.53 8.26 -1.81
N GLY A 109 18.68 8.86 -1.52
CA GLY A 109 19.24 9.92 -2.35
C GLY A 109 19.77 9.44 -3.71
N TYR A 110 19.58 10.26 -4.75
CA TYR A 110 20.14 10.10 -6.10
C TYR A 110 19.77 8.80 -6.85
N ASN A 111 18.65 8.17 -6.47
CA ASN A 111 17.98 7.15 -7.26
C ASN A 111 16.63 7.68 -7.76
N LEU A 112 16.15 7.14 -8.86
CA LEU A 112 14.85 7.43 -9.49
C LEU A 112 13.89 6.26 -9.34
N ASP A 113 12.62 6.56 -9.48
CA ASP A 113 11.53 5.60 -9.61
C ASP A 113 11.41 4.64 -8.40
N VAL A 114 11.77 5.16 -7.22
CA VAL A 114 11.81 4.42 -5.96
C VAL A 114 10.39 4.17 -5.44
N ILE A 115 10.09 2.92 -5.06
CA ILE A 115 8.77 2.52 -4.53
C ILE A 115 8.88 2.29 -3.03
N ILE A 116 8.22 3.15 -2.25
CA ILE A 116 8.18 3.08 -0.78
C ILE A 116 6.74 2.86 -0.34
N LYS A 117 6.37 1.61 -0.06
CA LYS A 117 4.99 1.25 0.30
C LYS A 117 4.86 0.52 1.63
N TYR A 118 3.72 0.68 2.31
CA TYR A 118 3.33 -0.21 3.42
C TYR A 118 4.33 -0.25 4.59
N ASN A 119 5.14 0.79 4.80
CA ASN A 119 6.11 0.83 5.91
C ASN A 119 5.52 1.51 7.14
N TYR A 120 5.98 1.10 8.33
CA TYR A 120 5.68 1.75 9.60
C TYR A 120 6.93 2.42 10.16
N LEU A 121 6.89 3.73 10.36
CA LEU A 121 8.00 4.52 10.91
C LEU A 121 7.58 5.10 12.26
N LEU A 122 8.39 4.85 13.29
CA LEU A 122 8.12 5.29 14.67
C LEU A 122 9.22 6.22 15.20
N ASN A 123 8.80 7.40 15.66
CA ASN A 123 9.63 8.40 16.35
C ASN A 123 10.85 8.90 15.56
N THR A 124 10.83 8.76 14.24
CA THR A 124 11.99 9.04 13.38
C THR A 124 12.31 10.54 13.33
N PRO A 125 13.56 10.97 13.56
CA PRO A 125 13.92 12.38 13.45
C PRO A 125 13.70 12.92 12.03
N ASN A 126 14.23 12.24 11.02
CA ASN A 126 13.85 12.40 9.61
C ASN A 126 13.31 11.05 9.12
N GLY A 127 12.06 10.98 8.67
CA GLY A 127 11.41 9.73 8.26
C GLY A 127 11.94 9.23 6.91
N ILE A 128 11.33 9.67 5.83
CA ILE A 128 11.70 9.29 4.46
C ILE A 128 12.35 10.48 3.78
N GLN A 129 13.53 10.32 3.20
CA GLN A 129 14.17 11.36 2.41
C GLN A 129 14.42 10.92 0.97
N ARG A 130 13.82 11.69 0.05
CA ARG A 130 14.09 11.68 -1.38
C ARG A 130 14.92 12.91 -1.71
N LYS A 131 16.11 12.70 -2.28
CA LYS A 131 17.09 13.76 -2.51
C LYS A 131 17.73 13.61 -3.89
N SER A 132 17.96 14.70 -4.61
CA SER A 132 18.87 14.71 -5.76
C SER A 132 19.39 16.13 -6.07
N ASN A 133 20.04 16.31 -7.21
CA ASN A 133 20.54 17.59 -7.72
C ASN A 133 19.71 18.14 -8.90
N GLY A 134 18.39 17.91 -8.89
CA GLY A 134 17.45 18.36 -9.92
C GLY A 134 16.98 17.25 -10.85
N MET A 135 17.13 15.99 -10.44
CA MET A 135 16.64 14.84 -11.20
C MET A 135 15.09 14.79 -11.16
N ALA A 136 14.48 14.18 -12.17
CA ALA A 136 13.03 14.02 -12.27
C ALA A 136 12.64 12.55 -12.09
N ASP A 137 11.79 12.28 -11.11
CA ASP A 137 11.18 10.99 -10.83
C ASP A 137 9.82 10.91 -11.55
N TYR A 138 9.58 9.81 -12.27
CA TYR A 138 8.37 9.67 -13.08
C TYR A 138 7.45 8.57 -12.57
N ASN A 139 8.03 7.48 -12.04
CA ASN A 139 7.31 6.26 -11.70
C ASN A 139 7.31 5.97 -10.19
N GLY A 140 8.20 6.60 -9.43
CA GLY A 140 8.36 6.40 -7.99
C GLY A 140 7.18 6.93 -7.20
N VAL A 141 7.04 6.40 -5.99
CA VAL A 141 5.94 6.73 -5.09
C VAL A 141 6.30 6.46 -3.64
N ILE A 142 5.78 7.30 -2.75
CA ILE A 142 5.70 7.06 -1.31
C ILE A 142 4.23 6.88 -0.97
N ALA A 143 3.78 5.64 -0.77
CA ALA A 143 2.35 5.39 -0.53
C ALA A 143 1.99 4.38 0.55
N TYR A 144 0.84 4.57 1.19
CA TYR A 144 0.32 3.62 2.19
C TYR A 144 1.29 3.36 3.36
N ASN A 145 2.13 4.34 3.70
CA ASN A 145 3.01 4.26 4.87
C ASN A 145 2.33 4.90 6.09
N ILE A 146 2.66 4.41 7.28
CA ILE A 146 2.25 5.01 8.55
C ILE A 146 3.48 5.64 9.20
N LEU A 147 3.45 6.95 9.41
CA LEU A 147 4.52 7.71 10.06
C LEU A 147 4.02 8.23 11.40
N LYS A 148 4.42 7.56 12.48
CA LYS A 148 4.04 7.89 13.86
C LYS A 148 5.12 8.71 14.54
N ASN A 149 4.74 9.93 14.88
CA ASN A 149 5.50 10.91 15.65
C ASN A 149 6.90 11.28 15.11
N PRO A 150 7.06 11.49 13.80
CA PRO A 150 8.33 11.98 13.27
C PRO A 150 8.57 13.45 13.67
N LYS A 151 9.83 13.92 13.68
CA LYS A 151 10.08 15.39 13.66
C LYS A 151 9.83 15.96 12.26
N LEU A 152 10.24 15.20 11.24
CA LEU A 152 9.96 15.38 9.81
C LEU A 152 9.55 14.04 9.20
N GLY A 153 8.36 13.95 8.61
CA GLY A 153 7.85 12.71 8.04
C GLY A 153 8.50 12.37 6.68
N ILE A 154 8.32 13.23 5.68
CA ILE A 154 8.90 13.07 4.35
C ILE A 154 9.63 14.34 3.94
N ALA A 155 10.87 14.21 3.48
CA ALA A 155 11.65 15.28 2.86
C ALA A 155 11.78 15.03 1.35
N VAL A 156 11.38 16.02 0.55
CA VAL A 156 11.64 16.11 -0.89
C VAL A 156 12.66 17.24 -1.11
N LYS A 157 13.91 16.85 -1.42
CA LYS A 157 15.06 17.77 -1.48
C LYS A 157 15.74 17.75 -2.85
N GLY A 158 15.50 18.79 -3.65
CA GLY A 158 16.00 18.96 -5.01
C GLY A 158 15.75 17.81 -5.97
N ILE A 159 14.65 17.09 -5.80
CA ILE A 159 14.19 16.06 -6.74
C ILE A 159 12.75 16.39 -7.14
N SER A 160 12.45 16.30 -8.44
CA SER A 160 11.15 16.66 -8.99
C SER A 160 10.26 15.43 -9.21
N GLY A 161 8.94 15.62 -9.21
CA GLY A 161 7.97 14.58 -9.60
C GLY A 161 7.59 13.58 -8.51
N ILE A 162 8.01 13.79 -7.26
CA ILE A 162 7.71 12.86 -6.16
C ILE A 162 6.21 12.82 -5.86
N LYS A 163 5.68 11.59 -5.78
CA LYS A 163 4.27 11.30 -5.46
C LYS A 163 4.17 10.78 -4.02
N ILE A 164 3.31 11.41 -3.22
CA ILE A 164 3.08 11.09 -1.81
C ILE A 164 1.59 10.81 -1.62
N TYR A 165 1.20 9.53 -1.67
CA TYR A 165 -0.20 9.13 -1.79
C TYR A 165 -0.66 8.22 -0.65
N ASN A 166 -1.88 8.40 -0.13
CA ASN A 166 -2.47 7.43 0.80
C ASN A 166 -1.61 7.13 2.04
N ASN A 167 -0.78 8.06 2.52
CA ASN A 167 -0.03 7.85 3.77
C ASN A 167 -0.83 8.35 4.97
N THR A 168 -0.53 7.81 6.15
CA THR A 168 -1.09 8.30 7.43
C THR A 168 0.04 8.87 8.27
N PHE A 169 -0.05 10.17 8.56
CA PHE A 169 0.85 10.87 9.45
C PHE A 169 0.15 11.12 10.77
N TYR A 170 0.83 10.80 11.86
CA TYR A 170 0.41 11.20 13.20
C TYR A 170 1.56 11.91 13.91
N SER A 171 1.29 13.03 14.57
CA SER A 171 2.29 13.69 15.40
C SER A 171 1.69 14.32 16.65
N ASP A 172 2.33 14.08 17.79
CA ASP A 172 2.09 14.81 19.03
C ASP A 172 3.20 15.80 19.37
N LYS A 173 4.14 16.04 18.44
CA LYS A 173 5.17 17.06 18.62
C LYS A 173 4.55 18.43 18.82
N THR A 174 5.19 19.24 19.65
CA THR A 174 4.92 20.67 19.79
C THR A 174 5.77 21.48 18.82
N SER A 175 5.42 22.75 18.61
CA SER A 175 6.22 23.69 17.80
C SER A 175 7.63 23.97 18.38
N GLY A 176 7.84 23.69 19.68
CA GLY A 176 9.17 23.72 20.30
C GLY A 176 10.03 22.49 19.98
N GLN A 177 9.41 21.36 19.62
CA GLN A 177 10.10 20.11 19.29
C GLN A 177 10.37 19.95 17.79
N THR A 178 9.56 20.60 16.95
CA THR A 178 9.83 20.66 15.51
C THR A 178 9.29 21.94 14.89
N TRP A 179 10.08 22.51 13.98
CA TRP A 179 9.68 23.59 13.08
C TRP A 179 9.45 23.06 11.65
N ARG A 180 9.70 21.77 11.42
CA ARG A 180 9.54 21.09 10.13
C ARG A 180 8.06 20.75 9.90
N GLY A 181 7.69 20.54 8.64
CA GLY A 181 6.44 19.90 8.28
C GLY A 181 6.47 18.39 8.49
N LEU A 182 5.29 17.77 8.51
CA LEU A 182 5.19 16.32 8.29
C LEU A 182 5.64 15.97 6.86
N ILE A 183 5.45 16.88 5.91
CA ILE A 183 6.10 16.87 4.61
C ILE A 183 6.86 18.18 4.42
N ASP A 184 8.14 18.08 4.05
CA ASP A 184 8.95 19.20 3.60
C ASP A 184 9.30 19.08 2.12
N ILE A 185 9.15 20.18 1.39
CA ILE A 185 9.49 20.29 -0.02
C ILE A 185 10.40 21.50 -0.17
N TYR A 186 11.64 21.28 -0.63
CA TYR A 186 12.64 22.34 -0.63
C TYR A 186 13.75 22.12 -1.65
N THR A 187 14.44 23.22 -1.96
CA THR A 187 15.59 23.26 -2.85
C THR A 187 16.78 22.55 -2.21
N ASN A 188 17.46 21.69 -2.97
CA ASN A 188 18.75 21.19 -2.55
C ASN A 188 19.81 22.27 -2.78
N THR A 189 20.30 22.82 -1.68
CA THR A 189 21.38 23.82 -1.64
C THR A 189 22.73 23.24 -1.18
N ASP A 190 22.80 21.92 -1.00
CA ASP A 190 24.03 21.26 -0.55
C ASP A 190 25.16 21.47 -1.57
N ASN A 191 26.36 21.74 -1.08
CA ASN A 191 27.56 21.93 -1.91
C ASN A 191 27.40 22.99 -3.02
N GLY A 192 26.60 24.04 -2.77
CA GLY A 192 26.37 25.13 -3.73
C GLY A 192 25.39 24.79 -4.85
N LEU A 193 24.65 23.69 -4.74
CA LEU A 193 23.54 23.39 -5.63
C LEU A 193 22.41 24.42 -5.49
N SER A 194 21.53 24.46 -6.50
CA SER A 194 20.29 25.22 -6.47
C SER A 194 19.25 24.45 -7.29
N ALA A 195 18.88 23.28 -6.78
CA ALA A 195 17.94 22.38 -7.44
C ALA A 195 16.59 22.39 -6.71
N PRO A 196 15.54 23.05 -7.22
CA PRO A 196 14.21 23.05 -6.60
C PRO A 196 13.49 21.70 -6.78
N SER A 197 12.58 21.38 -5.85
CA SER A 197 11.77 20.15 -5.85
C SER A 197 10.40 20.37 -6.50
N LYS A 198 10.38 20.47 -7.82
CA LYS A 198 9.17 20.79 -8.60
C LYS A 198 8.25 19.58 -8.78
N GLY A 199 6.98 19.79 -9.10
CA GLY A 199 6.09 18.71 -9.52
C GLY A 199 5.74 17.70 -8.42
N THR A 200 5.92 18.05 -7.14
CA THR A 200 5.56 17.16 -6.03
C THR A 200 4.03 17.07 -5.94
N ARG A 201 3.51 15.85 -5.73
CA ARG A 201 2.06 15.58 -5.65
C ARG A 201 1.68 14.93 -4.33
N VAL A 202 0.70 15.49 -3.63
CA VAL A 202 0.28 15.04 -2.29
C VAL A 202 -1.22 14.78 -2.28
N TYR A 203 -1.61 13.50 -2.35
CA TYR A 203 -3.02 13.10 -2.48
C TYR A 203 -3.44 12.03 -1.48
N ASN A 204 -4.70 12.06 -1.06
CA ASN A 204 -5.31 10.99 -0.26
C ASN A 204 -4.58 10.69 1.06
N ASN A 205 -3.80 11.61 1.63
CA ASN A 205 -3.11 11.39 2.90
C ASN A 205 -3.97 11.81 4.09
N ILE A 206 -3.76 11.17 5.25
CA ILE A 206 -4.28 11.64 6.53
C ILE A 206 -3.17 12.34 7.29
N PHE A 207 -3.41 13.57 7.73
CA PHE A 207 -2.56 14.30 8.67
C PHE A 207 -3.30 14.49 9.98
N TYR A 208 -2.91 13.72 11.00
CA TYR A 208 -3.39 13.87 12.36
C TYR A 208 -2.32 14.52 13.22
N THR A 209 -2.63 15.68 13.80
CA THR A 209 -1.74 16.34 14.75
C THR A 209 -2.44 16.61 16.09
N ARG A 210 -1.71 16.50 17.20
CA ARG A 210 -2.24 16.92 18.51
C ARG A 210 -2.00 18.39 18.79
N ASN A 211 -0.88 18.92 18.30
CA ASN A 211 -0.49 20.31 18.46
C ASN A 211 -0.35 20.97 17.09
N ARG A 212 -0.31 22.31 17.10
CA ARG A 212 -0.17 23.12 15.88
C ARG A 212 1.26 23.09 15.33
N VAL A 213 1.59 21.99 14.65
CA VAL A 213 2.78 21.83 13.79
C VAL A 213 2.38 21.91 12.32
N PHE A 214 3.34 22.11 11.43
CA PHE A 214 3.05 22.19 10.00
C PHE A 214 2.74 20.80 9.44
N ASN A 215 1.67 20.68 8.66
CA ASN A 215 1.38 19.46 7.89
C ASN A 215 2.30 19.41 6.67
N ILE A 216 2.35 20.51 5.91
CA ILE A 216 3.23 20.67 4.75
C ILE A 216 3.99 21.99 4.90
N ASN A 217 5.31 21.93 4.67
CA ASN A 217 6.19 23.08 4.61
C ASN A 217 6.95 23.13 3.27
N ILE A 218 6.66 24.15 2.47
CA ILE A 218 7.34 24.43 1.21
C ILE A 218 8.32 25.58 1.46
N HIS A 219 9.61 25.29 1.43
CA HIS A 219 10.62 26.25 1.89
C HIS A 219 10.89 27.36 0.86
N ASP A 220 10.77 27.05 -0.43
CA ASP A 220 11.11 27.97 -1.52
C ASP A 220 9.95 28.04 -2.53
N GLU A 221 9.62 29.24 -3.01
CA GLU A 221 8.50 29.45 -3.95
C GLU A 221 8.72 28.69 -5.28
N GLU A 222 9.97 28.47 -5.70
CA GLU A 222 10.31 27.71 -6.92
C GLU A 222 9.85 26.25 -6.85
N CYS A 223 9.65 25.70 -5.65
CA CYS A 223 9.14 24.34 -5.47
C CYS A 223 7.62 24.24 -5.72
N LEU A 224 6.91 25.38 -5.82
CA LEU A 224 5.48 25.40 -6.15
C LEU A 224 5.20 25.11 -7.64
N GLU A 225 6.21 25.15 -8.50
CA GLU A 225 6.04 24.86 -9.92
C GLU A 225 5.58 23.40 -10.12
N GLY A 226 4.37 23.23 -10.64
CA GLY A 226 3.75 21.91 -10.83
C GLY A 226 3.34 21.20 -9.54
N PHE A 227 3.37 21.88 -8.38
CA PHE A 227 2.92 21.31 -7.12
C PHE A 227 1.41 21.08 -7.11
N GLU A 228 0.99 19.91 -6.62
CA GLU A 228 -0.41 19.50 -6.52
C GLU A 228 -0.67 18.93 -5.12
N CYS A 229 -1.75 19.34 -4.44
CA CYS A 229 -2.06 18.87 -3.09
C CYS A 229 -3.57 18.89 -2.79
N ASP A 230 -4.24 17.74 -2.89
CA ASP A 230 -5.70 17.70 -2.82
C ASP A 230 -6.21 16.35 -2.29
N TYR A 231 -7.51 16.27 -1.94
CA TYR A 231 -8.16 15.06 -1.40
C TYR A 231 -7.50 14.48 -0.14
N ASN A 232 -6.86 15.32 0.68
CA ASN A 232 -6.27 14.92 1.95
C ASN A 232 -7.29 15.09 3.10
N VAL A 233 -7.06 14.40 4.22
CA VAL A 233 -7.79 14.61 5.48
C VAL A 233 -6.84 15.26 6.47
N TYR A 234 -7.21 16.43 6.99
CA TYR A 234 -6.45 17.15 8.00
C TYR A 234 -7.19 17.17 9.33
N TRP A 235 -6.47 16.97 10.43
CA TRP A 235 -7.01 17.12 11.78
C TRP A 235 -5.94 17.63 12.74
N CYS A 236 -6.32 18.58 13.58
CA CYS A 236 -5.48 19.09 14.66
C CYS A 236 -6.32 19.22 15.94
N GLU A 237 -5.97 18.49 17.01
CA GLU A 237 -6.69 18.60 18.28
C GLU A 237 -6.61 20.02 18.87
N ALA A 238 -5.52 20.75 18.59
CA ALA A 238 -5.25 22.09 19.11
C ALA A 238 -5.74 23.24 18.21
N GLY A 239 -6.56 22.96 17.18
CA GLY A 239 -7.19 23.97 16.33
C GLY A 239 -7.08 23.66 14.84
N ASP A 240 -6.90 24.68 14.01
CA ASP A 240 -6.83 24.48 12.55
C ASP A 240 -5.48 23.91 12.10
N PRO A 241 -5.45 23.09 11.03
CA PRO A 241 -4.21 22.63 10.42
C PRO A 241 -3.39 23.81 9.89
N LEU A 242 -2.07 23.69 9.98
CA LEU A 242 -1.12 24.70 9.55
C LEU A 242 -0.27 24.22 8.38
N PHE A 243 0.09 25.19 7.53
CA PHE A 243 0.96 25.03 6.39
C PHE A 243 1.98 26.16 6.38
N GLN A 244 3.08 26.00 5.65
CA GLN A 244 4.06 27.05 5.45
C GLN A 244 4.52 27.08 3.99
N VAL A 245 4.67 28.29 3.46
CA VAL A 245 5.26 28.55 2.14
C VAL A 245 6.22 29.73 2.27
N ASP A 246 7.49 29.54 1.92
CA ASP A 246 8.54 30.58 1.96
C ASP A 246 8.58 31.28 3.34
N GLY A 247 8.67 30.47 4.40
CA GLY A 247 8.69 30.95 5.79
C GLY A 247 7.37 31.58 6.29
N LYS A 248 6.36 31.76 5.44
CA LYS A 248 5.08 32.38 5.80
C LYS A 248 4.06 31.31 6.16
N THR A 249 3.57 31.36 7.40
CA THR A 249 2.50 30.47 7.88
C THR A 249 1.20 30.74 7.12
N LYS A 250 0.49 29.68 6.74
CA LYS A 250 -0.81 29.69 6.08
C LYS A 250 -1.82 28.89 6.90
N THR A 251 -3.04 29.42 7.02
CA THR A 251 -4.20 28.64 7.47
C THR A 251 -4.70 27.75 6.34
N PHE A 252 -5.60 26.82 6.64
CA PHE A 252 -6.23 25.99 5.59
C PHE A 252 -6.95 26.83 4.53
N ALA A 253 -7.72 27.85 4.93
CA ALA A 253 -8.39 28.74 3.97
C ALA A 253 -7.39 29.49 3.07
N MET A 254 -6.24 29.90 3.61
CA MET A 254 -5.18 30.52 2.80
C MET A 254 -4.53 29.50 1.86
N TRP A 255 -4.32 28.27 2.31
CA TRP A 255 -3.80 27.17 1.50
C TRP A 255 -4.73 26.85 0.32
N GLN A 256 -6.04 26.73 0.58
CA GLN A 256 -7.05 26.54 -0.47
C GLN A 256 -7.11 27.74 -1.43
N ALA A 257 -7.02 28.97 -0.91
CA ALA A 257 -7.02 30.19 -1.74
C ALA A 257 -5.79 30.30 -2.66
N MET A 258 -4.70 29.58 -2.38
CA MET A 258 -3.55 29.48 -3.28
C MET A 258 -3.83 28.54 -4.48
N GLY A 259 -4.96 27.82 -4.48
CA GLY A 259 -5.43 27.01 -5.60
C GLY A 259 -4.89 25.58 -5.63
N TYR A 260 -4.15 25.17 -4.59
CA TYR A 260 -3.56 23.81 -4.55
C TYR A 260 -4.54 22.75 -4.07
N ASP A 261 -5.52 23.13 -3.26
CA ASP A 261 -6.39 22.23 -2.49
C ASP A 261 -7.85 22.66 -2.56
N LEU A 262 -8.71 21.83 -3.15
CA LEU A 262 -10.13 22.14 -3.38
C LEU A 262 -11.07 21.14 -2.70
N HIS A 263 -10.61 19.92 -2.47
CA HIS A 263 -11.43 18.77 -2.05
C HIS A 263 -10.96 18.17 -0.73
N SER A 264 -9.82 18.58 -0.16
CA SER A 264 -9.43 18.11 1.17
C SER A 264 -10.42 18.56 2.24
N VAL A 265 -10.53 17.75 3.29
CA VAL A 265 -11.46 18.00 4.40
C VAL A 265 -10.73 18.15 5.72
N VAL A 266 -11.28 18.95 6.63
CA VAL A 266 -10.81 19.08 8.01
C VAL A 266 -11.79 18.33 8.92
N ILE A 267 -11.47 17.08 9.25
CA ILE A 267 -12.32 16.19 10.05
C ILE A 267 -11.46 15.24 10.88
N ASN A 268 -11.90 14.92 12.09
CA ASN A 268 -11.27 13.90 12.90
C ASN A 268 -11.36 12.54 12.18
N PRO A 269 -10.23 11.86 11.89
CA PRO A 269 -10.24 10.53 11.28
C PRO A 269 -10.94 9.45 12.11
N GLY A 270 -11.19 9.72 13.40
CA GLY A 270 -11.90 8.81 14.29
C GLY A 270 -11.14 7.49 14.49
N PHE A 271 -9.81 7.52 14.62
CA PHE A 271 -9.03 6.30 14.78
C PHE A 271 -9.43 5.54 16.06
N HIS A 272 -9.60 4.20 15.96
CA HIS A 272 -9.83 3.33 17.11
C HIS A 272 -8.73 3.48 18.18
N ASP A 273 -7.48 3.62 17.72
CA ASP A 273 -6.32 3.86 18.56
C ASP A 273 -5.18 4.54 17.77
N LEU A 274 -4.22 5.10 18.50
CA LEU A 274 -3.06 5.82 17.94
C LEU A 274 -1.84 4.91 17.73
N ILE A 275 -2.06 3.62 17.52
CA ILE A 275 -1.05 2.59 17.24
C ILE A 275 -1.32 1.97 15.87
N SER A 276 -2.54 1.45 15.68
CA SER A 276 -3.05 0.79 14.48
C SER A 276 -3.46 1.78 13.38
N PHE A 277 -3.93 2.97 13.79
CA PHE A 277 -4.47 4.03 12.93
C PHE A 277 -5.54 3.53 11.96
N VAL A 278 -6.42 2.67 12.44
CA VAL A 278 -7.63 2.24 11.72
C VAL A 278 -8.76 3.22 12.03
N PRO A 279 -9.29 3.96 11.02
CA PRO A 279 -10.45 4.83 11.20
C PRO A 279 -11.67 4.04 11.69
N GLU A 280 -12.49 4.57 12.59
CA GLU A 280 -13.74 3.92 13.07
C GLU A 280 -14.73 3.65 11.93
N THR A 281 -14.75 4.54 10.94
CA THR A 281 -15.54 4.42 9.73
C THR A 281 -14.66 4.70 8.53
N ARG A 282 -15.04 4.17 7.37
CA ARG A 282 -14.39 4.51 6.10
C ARG A 282 -14.30 6.02 5.90
N LEU A 283 -13.14 6.48 5.43
CA LEU A 283 -12.88 7.88 5.08
C LEU A 283 -12.93 8.05 3.56
N ASP A 284 -14.13 7.96 3.00
CA ASP A 284 -14.43 7.99 1.57
C ASP A 284 -14.34 9.42 0.98
N TYR A 285 -13.14 10.03 1.10
CA TYR A 285 -12.82 11.37 0.60
C TYR A 285 -11.69 11.37 -0.43
N GLY A 286 -11.27 10.19 -0.91
CA GLY A 286 -10.11 10.02 -1.76
C GLY A 286 -10.45 10.16 -3.24
N LEU A 287 -9.46 10.60 -4.01
CA LEU A 287 -9.43 10.56 -5.47
C LEU A 287 -9.02 9.17 -5.95
N ASP A 288 -9.64 8.68 -7.02
CA ASP A 288 -9.12 7.50 -7.74
C ASP A 288 -7.80 7.85 -8.43
N LEU A 289 -6.70 7.27 -7.94
CA LEU A 289 -5.35 7.50 -8.47
C LEU A 289 -4.94 6.45 -9.53
N GLY A 290 -5.84 5.52 -9.87
CA GLY A 290 -5.65 4.45 -10.85
C GLY A 290 -5.20 3.12 -10.23
N GLU A 291 -5.29 2.06 -11.03
CA GLU A 291 -5.10 0.66 -10.59
C GLU A 291 -3.79 0.41 -9.84
N THR A 292 -2.70 1.11 -10.17
CA THR A 292 -1.39 0.99 -9.48
C THR A 292 -1.42 1.36 -7.99
N PHE A 293 -2.45 2.11 -7.57
CA PHE A 293 -2.63 2.57 -6.19
C PHE A 293 -3.94 2.08 -5.57
N ASN A 294 -4.65 1.15 -6.20
CA ASN A 294 -5.92 0.66 -5.67
C ASN A 294 -5.76 -0.38 -4.54
N GLU A 295 -4.54 -0.74 -4.17
CA GLU A 295 -4.26 -1.67 -3.07
C GLU A 295 -3.59 -0.92 -1.92
N GLY A 296 -4.21 -0.98 -0.73
CA GLY A 296 -3.72 -0.36 0.51
C GLY A 296 -3.50 -1.37 1.63
N LEU A 297 -3.10 -0.93 2.83
CA LEU A 297 -2.99 -1.83 3.99
C LEU A 297 -4.38 -2.22 4.47
N ALA A 298 -4.63 -3.52 4.67
CA ALA A 298 -5.85 -3.96 5.33
C ALA A 298 -5.92 -3.42 6.77
N VAL A 299 -7.11 -3.33 7.34
CA VAL A 299 -7.31 -2.86 8.73
C VAL A 299 -6.57 -3.71 9.77
N ASP A 300 -6.37 -5.00 9.49
CA ASP A 300 -5.68 -5.97 10.34
C ASP A 300 -4.20 -6.19 9.96
N ALA A 301 -3.64 -5.39 9.05
CA ALA A 301 -2.23 -5.51 8.67
C ALA A 301 -1.30 -5.21 9.86
N VAL A 302 -0.22 -5.99 9.97
CA VAL A 302 0.79 -5.90 11.03
C VAL A 302 2.19 -5.98 10.45
N TRP A 303 3.17 -5.47 11.21
CA TRP A 303 4.59 -5.50 10.85
C TRP A 303 5.37 -6.45 11.77
N ASN A 304 5.27 -7.75 11.50
CA ASN A 304 5.87 -8.83 12.30
C ASN A 304 6.98 -9.58 11.56
N ARG A 305 7.69 -8.90 10.66
CA ARG A 305 8.64 -9.47 9.70
C ARG A 305 8.01 -10.45 8.70
N SER A 306 6.79 -10.17 8.28
CA SER A 306 6.13 -10.81 7.14
C SER A 306 5.41 -9.74 6.32
N ALA A 307 4.97 -10.09 5.11
CA ALA A 307 4.24 -9.15 4.26
C ALA A 307 2.96 -8.67 4.96
N PRO A 308 2.76 -7.36 5.16
CA PRO A 308 1.51 -6.86 5.70
C PRO A 308 0.34 -7.22 4.79
N LYS A 309 -0.79 -7.58 5.39
CA LYS A 309 -2.02 -7.86 4.65
C LYS A 309 -2.51 -6.59 3.93
N THR A 310 -2.96 -6.75 2.70
CA THR A 310 -3.50 -5.66 1.88
C THR A 310 -5.00 -5.80 1.66
N ALA A 311 -5.63 -4.70 1.25
CA ALA A 311 -7.03 -4.65 0.85
C ALA A 311 -7.19 -3.73 -0.36
N LEU A 312 -8.12 -4.07 -1.25
CA LEU A 312 -8.45 -3.24 -2.40
C LEU A 312 -9.36 -2.07 -2.00
N GLN A 313 -9.01 -0.88 -2.49
CA GLN A 313 -9.91 0.25 -2.63
C GLN A 313 -11.16 -0.18 -3.38
N ASN A 314 -12.29 0.40 -2.99
CA ASN A 314 -13.59 0.07 -3.53
C ASN A 314 -14.55 1.24 -3.34
N GLY A 315 -15.53 1.39 -4.23
CA GLY A 315 -16.42 2.55 -4.22
C GLY A 315 -15.63 3.86 -4.35
N VAL A 316 -16.02 4.87 -3.57
CA VAL A 316 -15.20 6.07 -3.39
C VAL A 316 -13.94 5.69 -2.63
N TRP A 317 -12.78 6.14 -3.10
CA TRP A 317 -11.50 5.76 -2.51
C TRP A 317 -11.38 6.26 -1.07
N GLN A 318 -10.82 5.40 -0.23
CA GLN A 318 -10.53 5.70 1.16
C GLN A 318 -9.20 6.45 1.26
N VAL A 319 -9.19 7.50 2.07
CA VAL A 319 -8.00 8.32 2.39
C VAL A 319 -7.15 7.62 3.46
N GLY A 320 -5.83 7.72 3.33
CA GLY A 320 -4.86 7.20 4.29
C GLY A 320 -4.37 5.79 3.99
N ALA A 321 -3.55 5.27 4.90
CA ALA A 321 -2.81 4.03 4.69
C ALA A 321 -3.67 2.77 4.89
N ARG A 322 -4.65 2.81 5.80
CA ARG A 322 -5.57 1.71 6.09
C ARG A 322 -6.79 1.78 5.19
N VAL A 323 -7.14 0.64 4.60
CA VAL A 323 -8.27 0.45 3.70
C VAL A 323 -9.14 -0.66 4.27
N TYR A 324 -10.41 -0.35 4.50
CA TYR A 324 -11.43 -1.37 4.67
C TYR A 324 -11.59 -2.07 3.33
N SER A 325 -11.47 -3.40 3.33
CA SER A 325 -11.88 -4.17 2.16
C SER A 325 -13.32 -3.82 1.82
N ALA A 326 -13.74 -4.10 0.59
CA ALA A 326 -15.15 -4.30 0.38
C ALA A 326 -15.53 -5.33 1.44
N SER A 327 -16.42 -4.96 2.36
CA SER A 327 -17.07 -5.95 3.19
C SER A 327 -17.56 -7.03 2.22
N ASP A 328 -17.48 -8.30 2.63
CA ASP A 328 -18.47 -9.26 2.15
C ASP A 328 -19.84 -8.78 2.68
N GLU A 329 -20.27 -7.61 2.21
CA GLU A 329 -21.65 -7.14 2.14
C GLU A 329 -22.29 -7.79 0.90
N GLU A 330 -21.93 -9.04 0.60
CA GLU A 330 -23.05 -9.96 0.50
C GLU A 330 -23.62 -9.99 1.91
N GLU A 331 -24.79 -9.41 2.11
CA GLU A 331 -25.70 -9.96 3.12
C GLU A 331 -25.49 -11.49 3.05
N GLU A 332 -25.07 -12.14 4.13
CA GLU A 332 -25.33 -13.57 4.22
C GLU A 332 -26.84 -13.65 4.00
N GLU A 333 -27.25 -13.93 2.77
CA GLU A 333 -28.65 -14.05 2.40
C GLU A 333 -29.09 -15.18 3.32
N GLU A 334 -29.75 -14.85 4.43
CA GLU A 334 -30.15 -15.84 5.42
C GLU A 334 -31.03 -16.81 4.65
N TRP A 335 -30.44 -17.94 4.27
CA TRP A 335 -31.13 -18.89 3.43
C TRP A 335 -32.41 -19.27 4.16
N PRO A 336 -33.56 -19.30 3.47
CA PRO A 336 -34.82 -19.58 4.13
C PRO A 336 -34.71 -20.85 4.95
N ALA A 337 -34.93 -20.75 6.26
CA ALA A 337 -34.80 -21.87 7.17
C ALA A 337 -35.80 -22.98 6.81
N ASN A 338 -35.45 -24.23 7.13
CA ASN A 338 -36.31 -25.39 6.94
C ASN A 338 -36.69 -25.64 5.46
N LYS A 339 -35.71 -25.54 4.54
CA LYS A 339 -35.90 -25.81 3.12
C LYS A 339 -35.02 -26.95 2.62
N THR A 340 -35.60 -27.77 1.75
CA THR A 340 -34.91 -28.62 0.79
C THR A 340 -35.39 -28.21 -0.59
N ILE A 341 -34.59 -27.44 -1.34
CA ILE A 341 -34.97 -26.95 -2.67
C ILE A 341 -33.87 -27.18 -3.69
N VAL A 342 -34.28 -27.31 -4.95
CA VAL A 342 -33.42 -27.48 -6.11
C VAL A 342 -33.82 -26.42 -7.15
N PHE A 343 -32.89 -25.57 -7.57
CA PHE A 343 -33.15 -24.42 -8.42
C PHE A 343 -31.88 -23.97 -9.18
N PRO A 344 -31.97 -23.23 -10.30
CA PRO A 344 -33.18 -22.91 -11.03
C PRO A 344 -33.75 -24.15 -11.73
N ASN A 345 -34.98 -24.04 -12.21
CA ASN A 345 -35.57 -24.99 -13.15
C ASN A 345 -36.42 -24.18 -14.13
N PRO A 346 -36.03 -24.07 -15.42
CA PRO A 346 -34.98 -24.82 -16.11
C PRO A 346 -33.54 -24.46 -15.68
N VAL A 347 -32.62 -25.40 -15.90
CA VAL A 347 -31.17 -25.30 -15.66
C VAL A 347 -30.48 -25.01 -16.99
N ILE A 348 -29.53 -24.07 -17.02
CA ILE A 348 -28.73 -23.76 -18.22
C ILE A 348 -27.31 -24.30 -18.02
N ASP A 349 -26.53 -23.73 -17.09
CA ASP A 349 -25.15 -24.18 -16.86
C ASP A 349 -25.00 -24.99 -15.56
N MET A 350 -25.64 -24.52 -14.50
CA MET A 350 -25.55 -25.09 -13.16
C MET A 350 -26.88 -24.93 -12.42
N PHE A 351 -27.07 -25.77 -11.43
CA PHE A 351 -28.16 -25.62 -10.47
C PHE A 351 -27.62 -25.75 -9.04
N TYR A 352 -28.47 -25.43 -8.10
CA TYR A 352 -28.19 -25.37 -6.68
C TYR A 352 -29.14 -26.27 -5.92
N ILE A 353 -28.62 -26.87 -4.86
CA ILE A 353 -29.39 -27.63 -3.87
C ILE A 353 -29.21 -26.92 -2.53
N LEU A 354 -30.29 -26.34 -2.00
CA LEU A 354 -30.28 -25.74 -0.67
C LEU A 354 -30.83 -26.73 0.35
N LEU A 355 -30.04 -26.99 1.40
CA LEU A 355 -30.36 -27.87 2.52
C LEU A 355 -30.27 -27.10 3.83
N THR A 356 -31.38 -26.50 4.26
CA THR A 356 -31.52 -25.79 5.55
C THR A 356 -32.55 -26.43 6.48
N ASP A 357 -33.11 -27.57 6.07
CA ASP A 357 -34.04 -28.37 6.88
C ASP A 357 -33.27 -29.35 7.78
N PRO A 358 -33.29 -29.18 9.12
CA PRO A 358 -32.54 -30.03 10.03
C PRO A 358 -33.04 -31.48 10.02
N ASP A 359 -34.30 -31.73 9.63
CA ASP A 359 -34.88 -33.07 9.55
C ASP A 359 -34.58 -33.75 8.20
N ARG A 360 -34.04 -33.01 7.23
CA ARG A 360 -33.79 -33.47 5.85
C ARG A 360 -32.36 -33.20 5.38
N GLN A 361 -31.41 -33.64 6.21
CA GLN A 361 -29.99 -33.53 5.94
C GLN A 361 -29.50 -34.69 5.06
N TYR A 362 -29.54 -34.49 3.74
CA TYR A 362 -29.05 -35.45 2.76
C TYR A 362 -27.53 -35.39 2.61
N ALA A 363 -26.92 -36.50 2.17
CA ALA A 363 -25.47 -36.61 2.04
C ALA A 363 -25.01 -36.68 0.58
N ILE A 364 -25.89 -37.11 -0.34
CA ILE A 364 -25.56 -37.25 -1.76
C ILE A 364 -26.74 -36.87 -2.65
N ALA A 365 -26.45 -36.12 -3.70
CA ALA A 365 -27.32 -35.91 -4.84
C ALA A 365 -26.94 -36.85 -5.98
N LYS A 366 -27.93 -37.47 -6.63
CA LYS A 366 -27.74 -38.29 -7.83
C LYS A 366 -28.68 -37.82 -8.93
N ILE A 367 -28.19 -37.83 -10.16
CA ILE A 367 -28.94 -37.38 -11.33
C ILE A 367 -29.16 -38.55 -12.28
N TYR A 368 -30.39 -38.66 -12.76
CA TYR A 368 -30.85 -39.68 -13.69
C TYR A 368 -31.46 -39.00 -14.92
N ASP A 369 -31.23 -39.58 -16.10
CA ASP A 369 -31.87 -39.11 -17.32
C ASP A 369 -33.37 -39.49 -17.40
N SER A 370 -34.03 -39.09 -18.48
CA SER A 370 -35.45 -39.35 -18.71
C SER A 370 -35.82 -40.85 -18.80
N LEU A 371 -34.83 -41.73 -19.01
CA LEU A 371 -34.99 -43.19 -19.03
C LEU A 371 -34.65 -43.82 -17.67
N GLY A 372 -34.29 -43.02 -16.67
CA GLY A 372 -33.89 -43.50 -15.33
C GLY A 372 -32.46 -44.03 -15.27
N ARG A 373 -31.62 -43.76 -16.27
CA ARG A 373 -30.20 -44.16 -16.26
C ARG A 373 -29.40 -43.16 -15.43
N PHE A 374 -28.50 -43.66 -14.60
CA PHE A 374 -27.61 -42.85 -13.79
C PHE A 374 -26.68 -42.02 -14.69
N VAL A 375 -26.53 -40.73 -14.37
CA VAL A 375 -25.63 -39.81 -15.06
C VAL A 375 -24.41 -39.54 -14.18
N PHE A 376 -24.61 -38.88 -13.03
CA PHE A 376 -23.55 -38.61 -12.06
C PHE A 376 -24.12 -38.37 -10.65
N SER A 377 -23.22 -38.24 -9.68
CA SER A 377 -23.54 -37.94 -8.29
C SER A 377 -22.55 -36.98 -7.65
N GLN A 378 -23.00 -36.21 -6.67
CA GLN A 378 -22.20 -35.26 -5.92
C GLN A 378 -22.56 -35.30 -4.43
N ALA A 379 -21.58 -35.18 -3.55
CA ALA A 379 -21.83 -35.01 -2.12
C ALA A 379 -22.51 -33.65 -1.87
N VAL A 380 -23.44 -33.62 -0.91
CA VAL A 380 -24.13 -32.38 -0.50
C VAL A 380 -24.09 -32.23 1.02
N TYR A 381 -24.12 -31.00 1.49
CA TYR A 381 -23.97 -30.60 2.88
C TYR A 381 -25.06 -29.61 3.27
N ASN A 382 -25.19 -29.34 4.57
CA ASN A 382 -26.04 -28.26 5.06
C ASN A 382 -25.64 -26.92 4.40
N GLY A 383 -26.62 -26.13 3.98
CA GLY A 383 -26.42 -24.88 3.24
C GLY A 383 -26.63 -25.03 1.72
N LEU A 384 -26.08 -24.09 0.96
CA LEU A 384 -26.18 -24.04 -0.50
C LEU A 384 -25.10 -24.94 -1.14
N ASN A 385 -25.52 -25.81 -2.05
CA ASN A 385 -24.62 -26.71 -2.78
C ASN A 385 -24.73 -26.44 -4.28
N PRO A 386 -23.70 -25.86 -4.92
CA PRO A 386 -23.67 -25.73 -6.38
C PRO A 386 -23.42 -27.10 -7.03
N VAL A 387 -24.13 -27.37 -8.12
CA VAL A 387 -24.01 -28.58 -8.94
C VAL A 387 -23.78 -28.16 -10.38
N GLU A 388 -22.55 -28.31 -10.83
CA GLU A 388 -22.15 -28.09 -12.22
C GLU A 388 -22.61 -29.25 -13.09
N LEU A 389 -23.19 -28.95 -14.25
CA LEU A 389 -23.60 -29.97 -15.20
C LEU A 389 -22.38 -30.49 -15.98
N PRO A 390 -22.20 -31.82 -16.10
CA PRO A 390 -21.22 -32.39 -17.00
C PRO A 390 -21.43 -31.92 -18.44
N ALA A 391 -20.36 -31.51 -19.12
CA ALA A 391 -20.38 -30.94 -20.47
C ALA A 391 -21.02 -31.84 -21.56
N HIS A 392 -21.22 -33.12 -21.29
CA HIS A 392 -21.81 -34.10 -22.21
C HIS A 392 -23.32 -34.32 -21.99
N MET A 393 -23.94 -33.63 -21.03
CA MET A 393 -25.39 -33.67 -20.87
C MET A 393 -26.06 -33.00 -22.09
N VAL A 394 -27.27 -33.45 -22.41
CA VAL A 394 -28.06 -32.91 -23.52
C VAL A 394 -29.32 -32.27 -22.97
N SER A 395 -29.88 -31.30 -23.68
CA SER A 395 -31.11 -30.63 -23.27
C SER A 395 -32.25 -31.64 -23.12
N GLY A 396 -32.93 -31.65 -21.98
CA GLY A 396 -33.90 -32.71 -21.65
C GLY A 396 -34.41 -32.70 -20.21
N LEU A 397 -35.28 -33.67 -19.89
CA LEU A 397 -35.84 -33.87 -18.55
C LEU A 397 -34.97 -34.83 -17.75
N TYR A 398 -34.58 -34.42 -16.54
CA TYR A 398 -33.76 -35.19 -15.62
C TYR A 398 -34.43 -35.31 -14.25
N THR A 399 -34.07 -36.36 -13.51
CA THR A 399 -34.53 -36.59 -12.13
C THR A 399 -33.35 -36.51 -11.18
N ILE A 400 -33.44 -35.61 -10.22
CA ILE A 400 -32.52 -35.51 -9.08
C ILE A 400 -33.11 -36.28 -7.92
N THR A 401 -32.26 -37.07 -7.26
CA THR A 401 -32.56 -37.70 -5.99
C THR A 401 -31.58 -37.24 -4.93
N LEU A 402 -32.06 -36.89 -3.74
CA LEU A 402 -31.21 -36.66 -2.57
C LEU A 402 -31.36 -37.83 -1.61
N GLU A 403 -30.24 -38.34 -1.12
CA GLU A 403 -30.18 -39.55 -0.31
C GLU A 403 -29.26 -39.38 0.91
N ALA A 404 -29.68 -39.97 2.03
CA ALA A 404 -28.87 -40.19 3.23
C ALA A 404 -29.39 -41.43 3.95
N ALA A 405 -28.55 -42.03 4.79
CA ALA A 405 -28.95 -43.20 5.57
C ALA A 405 -30.09 -42.83 6.54
N GLY A 406 -31.18 -43.60 6.51
CA GLY A 406 -32.31 -43.40 7.42
C GLY A 406 -33.30 -42.29 7.02
N LEU A 407 -33.11 -41.61 5.88
CA LEU A 407 -34.05 -40.62 5.35
C LEU A 407 -34.79 -41.15 4.12
N GLU A 408 -36.06 -40.77 3.98
CA GLU A 408 -36.81 -40.99 2.73
C GLU A 408 -36.17 -40.18 1.60
N ARG A 409 -36.03 -40.79 0.42
CA ARG A 409 -35.40 -40.15 -0.73
C ARG A 409 -36.23 -38.95 -1.21
N TYR A 410 -35.62 -37.78 -1.28
CA TYR A 410 -36.22 -36.62 -1.96
C TYR A 410 -36.05 -36.76 -3.48
N LEU A 411 -37.10 -36.44 -4.24
CA LEU A 411 -37.13 -36.53 -5.70
C LEU A 411 -37.55 -35.18 -6.31
N LYS A 412 -36.78 -34.70 -7.29
CA LYS A 412 -37.13 -33.51 -8.07
C LYS A 412 -36.86 -33.73 -9.54
N LYS A 413 -37.80 -33.34 -10.40
CA LYS A 413 -37.59 -33.27 -11.84
C LYS A 413 -37.12 -31.87 -12.24
N ILE A 414 -36.10 -31.81 -13.09
CA ILE A 414 -35.56 -30.57 -13.66
C ILE A 414 -35.46 -30.69 -15.18
N ILE A 415 -35.54 -29.56 -15.87
CA ILE A 415 -35.29 -29.44 -17.30
C ILE A 415 -33.91 -28.82 -17.47
N ILE A 416 -33.03 -29.46 -18.23
CA ILE A 416 -31.73 -28.92 -18.62
C ILE A 416 -31.84 -28.36 -20.03
N LEU A 417 -31.29 -27.16 -20.25
CA LEU A 417 -31.25 -26.42 -21.50
C LEU A 417 -29.79 -26.08 -21.81
N ASN A 418 -29.13 -26.95 -22.57
CA ASN A 418 -27.80 -26.71 -23.15
C ASN A 418 -27.90 -26.08 -24.53
#